data_AF-A0A1Y2F5V7-F1
#
_entry.id   AF-A0A1Y2F5V7-F1
#
_cell.length_a   1.000
_cell.length_b   1.000
_cell.length_c   1.000
_cell.angle_alpha   90.00
_cell.angle_beta   90.00
_cell.angle_gamma   90.00
#
_symmetry.space_group_name_H-M   'P 1'
#
loop_
_entity.id
_entity.type
_entity.pdbx_description
1 polymer ?
#
loop_
_entity_poly.entity_id
_entity_poly.type
_entity_poly.pdbx_seq_one_letter_code
_entity_poly.pdbx_strand_id
1 'polypeptide(L)' 'MESTPKAKKSNRCAFEGCNARVVKIIGDCRYCQQKFCGTHRLPECHVCPNLATCKQASFEKNSNKLLNEKCVKLKV' A
#
# COMPACT_ATOMS: atom_id res chain seq x y z
N MET A 1 21.89 -15.22 -2.24
CA MET A 1 22.33 -14.02 -1.50
C MET A 1 22.01 -12.82 -2.39
N GLU A 2 20.75 -12.37 -2.38
CA GLU A 2 20.26 -11.39 -3.37
C GLU A 2 20.40 -9.97 -2.82
N SER A 3 21.38 -9.27 -3.39
CA SER A 3 21.75 -7.90 -3.12
C SER A 3 20.64 -6.95 -3.57
N THR A 4 19.88 -6.36 -2.63
CA THR A 4 18.92 -5.30 -2.96
C THR A 4 19.64 -3.95 -3.08
N PRO A 5 19.49 -3.23 -4.22
CA PRO A 5 20.22 -2.00 -4.47
C PRO A 5 19.71 -0.86 -3.57
N LYS A 6 20.59 -0.34 -2.71
CA LYS A 6 20.37 0.83 -1.87
C LYS A 6 20.21 2.09 -2.74
N ALA A 7 18.97 2.45 -3.06
CA ALA A 7 18.65 3.65 -3.83
C ALA A 7 19.02 4.94 -3.05
N LYS A 8 19.61 5.89 -3.78
CA LYS A 8 20.10 7.20 -3.30
C LYS A 8 19.05 7.93 -2.47
N LYS A 9 19.48 8.52 -1.35
CA LYS A 9 18.67 9.37 -0.45
C LYS A 9 18.22 10.65 -1.17
N SER A 10 17.18 10.57 -2.00
CA SER A 10 16.48 11.74 -2.49
C SER A 10 15.32 12.05 -1.53
N ASN A 11 15.23 13.29 -1.05
CA ASN A 11 14.15 13.70 -0.15
C ASN A 11 12.85 14.00 -0.94
N ARG A 12 12.68 13.35 -2.09
CA ARG A 12 11.64 13.57 -3.09
C ARG A 12 10.76 12.33 -3.19
N CYS A 13 9.50 12.54 -3.54
CA CYS A 13 8.54 11.45 -3.71
C CYS A 13 9.06 10.45 -4.75
N ALA A 14 9.01 9.16 -4.43
CA ALA A 14 9.41 8.08 -5.36
C ALA A 14 8.37 7.81 -6.47
N PHE A 15 7.41 8.72 -6.69
CA PHE A 15 6.37 8.56 -7.70
C PHE A 15 6.79 9.27 -8.99
N GLU A 16 6.65 8.59 -10.13
CA GLU A 16 6.97 9.16 -11.44
C GLU A 16 6.04 10.34 -11.75
N GLY A 17 6.61 11.53 -11.90
CA GLY A 17 5.86 12.78 -12.10
C GLY A 17 5.59 13.58 -10.83
N CYS A 18 5.98 13.11 -9.65
CA CYS A 18 5.86 13.89 -8.41
C CYS A 18 7.19 14.54 -7.99
N ASN A 19 7.22 15.88 -7.98
CA ASN A 19 8.34 16.67 -7.46
C ASN A 19 8.19 17.10 -6.00
N ALA A 20 7.18 16.59 -5.28
CA ALA A 20 6.92 16.98 -3.91
C ALA A 20 7.98 16.40 -2.94
N ARG A 21 8.21 17.12 -1.84
CA ARG A 21 9.12 16.70 -0.77
C ARG A 21 8.49 15.55 0.03
N VAL A 22 9.32 14.57 0.38
CA VAL A 22 8.96 13.50 1.31
C VAL A 22 8.65 14.07 2.69
N VAL A 23 7.52 13.67 3.26
CA VAL A 23 7.14 14.07 4.62
C VAL A 23 7.58 13.00 5.60
N LYS A 24 8.45 13.36 6.55
CA LYS A 24 9.02 12.40 7.53
C LYS A 24 7.96 11.72 8.40
N ILE A 25 6.81 12.37 8.62
CA ILE A 25 5.71 11.84 9.45
C ILE A 25 5.04 10.60 8.85
N ILE A 26 5.03 10.46 7.52
CA ILE A 26 4.37 9.33 6.85
C ILE A 26 5.24 8.08 6.93
N GLY A 27 6.56 8.25 6.96
CA GLY A 27 7.52 7.17 6.92
C GLY A 27 7.65 6.54 5.53
N ASP A 28 8.03 5.27 5.52
CA ASP A 28 8.15 4.42 4.34
C ASP A 28 6.88 3.56 4.13
N CYS A 29 6.56 3.30 2.87
CA CYS A 29 5.46 2.41 2.53
C CYS A 29 5.82 0.97 2.92
N ARG A 30 4.96 0.31 3.69
CA ARG A 30 5.18 -1.07 4.17
C ARG A 30 5.44 -2.10 3.06
N TYR A 31 4.97 -1.85 1.84
CA TYR A 31 5.04 -2.79 0.73
C TYR A 31 6.29 -2.61 -0.14
N CYS A 32 6.66 -1.38 -0.48
CA CYS A 32 7.80 -1.09 -1.36
C CYS A 32 8.98 -0.43 -0.64
N GLN A 33 8.83 -0.11 0.66
CA GLN A 33 9.81 0.59 1.50
C GLN A 33 10.32 1.91 0.90
N GLN A 34 9.53 2.51 0.00
CA GLN A 34 9.79 3.81 -0.60
C GLN A 34 9.14 4.93 0.20
N LYS A 35 9.68 6.14 0.06
CA LYS A 35 9.17 7.33 0.75
C LYS A 35 8.35 8.21 -0.20
N PHE A 36 7.24 8.73 0.30
CA PHE A 36 6.29 9.50 -0.49
C PHE A 36 5.93 10.84 0.18
N CYS A 37 5.29 11.73 -0.58
CA CYS A 37 4.75 12.98 -0.07
C CYS A 37 3.36 12.78 0.58
N GLY A 38 2.83 13.85 1.20
CA GLY A 38 1.50 13.86 1.85
C GLY A 38 0.35 13.30 1.01
N THR A 39 0.41 13.56 -0.30
CA THR A 39 -0.59 13.16 -1.30
C THR A 39 -0.40 11.73 -1.79
N HIS A 40 0.84 11.23 -1.87
CA HIS A 40 1.16 9.90 -2.40
C HIS A 40 1.42 8.84 -1.32
N ARG A 41 0.98 9.08 -0.08
CA ARG A 41 1.16 8.15 1.05
C ARG A 41 0.44 6.81 0.89
N LEU A 42 -0.68 6.81 0.15
CA LEU A 42 -1.50 5.62 -0.06
C LEU A 42 -0.90 4.76 -1.19
N PRO A 43 -0.95 3.41 -1.06
CA PRO A 43 -0.50 2.50 -2.12
C PRO A 43 -1.18 2.74 -3.47
N GLU A 44 -2.43 3.21 -3.43
CA GLU A 44 -3.24 3.53 -4.62
C GLU A 44 -2.72 4.77 -5.36
N CYS A 45 -2.21 5.76 -4.61
CA CYS A 45 -1.78 7.04 -5.17
C CYS A 45 -0.38 6.96 -5.80
N HIS A 46 0.51 6.08 -5.32
CA HIS A 46 1.84 5.93 -5.91
C HIS A 46 1.99 4.69 -6.79
N VAL A 47 0.89 4.00 -7.11
CA VAL A 47 0.87 2.77 -7.91
C VAL A 47 1.92 1.78 -7.42
N CYS A 48 1.80 1.36 -6.16
CA CYS A 48 2.80 0.49 -5.53
C CYS A 48 3.07 -0.75 -6.38
N PRO A 49 4.33 -1.13 -6.65
CA PRO A 49 4.64 -2.36 -7.41
C PRO A 49 4.07 -3.62 -6.73
N ASN A 50 3.93 -3.56 -5.40
CA ASN A 50 3.34 -4.61 -4.57
C ASN A 50 1.83 -4.36 -4.31
N LEU A 51 1.13 -3.62 -5.19
CA LEU A 51 -0.32 -3.42 -5.08
C LEU A 51 -1.09 -4.73 -5.23
N ALA A 52 -0.59 -5.69 -6.02
CA ALA A 52 -1.27 -6.96 -6.25
C ALA A 52 -1.46 -7.75 -4.94
N THR A 53 -0.41 -7.85 -4.12
CA THR A 53 -0.48 -8.51 -2.81
C THR A 53 -1.33 -7.73 -1.82
N CYS A 54 -1.26 -6.39 -1.84
CA CYS A 54 -2.13 -5.55 -1.02
C CYS A 54 -3.61 -5.76 -1.36
N LYS A 55 -3.96 -5.77 -2.65
CA LYS A 55 -5.33 -6.02 -3.12
C LYS A 55 -5.80 -7.40 -2.71
N GLN A 56 -5.02 -8.44 -2.97
CA GLN A 56 -5.40 -9.83 -2.66
C GLN A 56 -5.67 -10.04 -1.16
N ALA A 57 -4.79 -9.52 -0.29
CA ALA A 57 -5.00 -9.57 1.16
C ALA A 57 -6.24 -8.78 1.62
N SER A 58 -6.57 -7.69 0.91
CA SER A 58 -7.76 -6.88 1.20
C SER A 58 -9.04 -7.60 0.75
N PHE A 59 -9.00 -8.24 -0.42
CA PHE A 59 -10.09 -9.04 -0.96
C PHE A 59 -10.40 -10.24 -0.08
N GLU A 60 -9.39 -10.96 0.41
CA GLU A 60 -9.61 -12.14 1.26
C GLU A 60 -10.20 -11.77 2.63
N LYS A 61 -9.78 -10.65 3.21
CA LYS A 61 -10.40 -10.14 4.44
C LYS A 61 -11.84 -9.68 4.21
N ASN A 62 -12.06 -8.98 3.10
CA ASN A 62 -13.38 -8.49 2.73
C ASN A 62 -14.33 -9.66 2.44
N SER A 63 -13.88 -10.67 1.69
CA SER A 63 -14.66 -11.87 1.39
C SER A 63 -15.03 -12.64 2.65
N ASN A 64 -14.08 -12.86 3.57
CA ASN A 64 -14.37 -13.49 4.86
C ASN A 64 -15.39 -12.69 5.66
N LYS A 65 -15.25 -11.37 5.72
CA LYS A 65 -16.21 -10.50 6.43
C LYS A 65 -17.60 -10.55 5.78
N LEU A 66 -17.68 -10.47 4.46
CA LEU A 66 -18.94 -10.59 3.71
C LEU A 66 -19.61 -11.95 3.92
N LEU A 67 -18.85 -13.03 3.96
CA LEU A 67 -19.39 -14.37 4.23
C LEU A 67 -19.88 -14.49 5.68
N ASN A 68 -19.20 -13.86 6.64
CA ASN A 68 -19.58 -13.87 8.05
C ASN A 68 -20.81 -13.00 8.35
N GLU A 69 -20.99 -11.89 7.62
CA GLU A 69 -22.13 -10.97 7.76
C GLU A 69 -23.31 -11.35 6.86
N LYS A 70 -23.22 -12.44 6.08
CA LYS A 70 -24.35 -12.95 5.30
C LYS A 70 -25.49 -13.32 6.25
N CYS A 71 -26.64 -12.69 6.04
CA CYS A 71 -27.87 -12.97 6.77
C CYS A 71 -28.29 -14.43 6.57
N VAL A 72 -27.99 -15.27 7.55
CA VAL A 72 -28.53 -16.64 7.63
C VAL A 72 -29.93 -16.55 8.19
N LYS A 73 -30.91 -16.83 7.33
CA LYS A 73 -32.29 -17.09 7.71
C LYS A 73 -32.30 -18.27 8.68
N LEU A 74 -32.33 -17.99 9.99
CA LEU A 74 -32.54 -18.97 11.03
C LEU A 74 -33.93 -19.57 10.80
N LYS A 75 -33.96 -20.86 10.46
CA LYS A 75 -35.22 -21.58 10.30
C LYS A 75 -35.69 -21.97 11.70
N VAL A 76 -36.77 -21.33 12.16
CA VAL A 76 -37.54 -21.72 13.36
C VAL A 76 -38.35 -22.98 13.05
#